data_AF-A0A844EJJ6-F1
#
_entry.id   AF-A0A844EJJ6-F1
#
_cell.length_a   1.000
_cell.length_b   1.000
_cell.length_c   1.000
_cell.angle_alpha   90.00
_cell.angle_beta   90.00
_cell.angle_gamma   90.00
#
_symmetry.space_group_name_H-M   'P 1'
#
loop_
_entity.id
_entity.type
_entity.pdbx_description
1 polymer ?
#
loop_
_entity_poly.entity_id
_entity_poly.type
_entity_poly.pdbx_seq_one_letter_code
_entity_poly.pdbx_strand_id
1 'polypeptide(L)'
;IDGRVPVAELPKMISLPLTNCHYCSNYTPDHEKGVFQDSLKVSDLSDNRWGFDLVTYYYLTQVAKYDLYVMKCSEGGTSVAPTGEGGHQGHNHWTTEIDQLDSPSNSLLLQFKQIIEACMKNAQQNLDVKAMIWHQGEGDRASFSQEAADHYYQNLKAVFEACRKFVGKPDLPIFCGTVSHNSEQYDPKVEAGLLKIANEDADVHVVDMQNGTLLDQFHFDPKSSVYFGKAIYNSLINEHIIDAPRVDGGEYRVY
;
A
#
# COMPACT_ATOMS: atom_id res chain seq x y z
N ILE A 1 6.00 -4.45 8.92
CA ILE A 1 5.51 -3.29 8.13
C ILE A 1 6.70 -2.58 7.53
N ASP A 2 6.73 -2.46 6.20
CA ASP A 2 7.74 -1.67 5.50
C ASP A 2 7.43 -0.16 5.58
N GLY A 3 8.48 0.64 5.67
CA GLY A 3 8.47 2.08 5.90
C GLY A 3 9.89 2.65 5.89
N ARG A 4 10.02 3.97 5.82
CA ARG A 4 11.33 4.64 5.68
C ARG A 4 11.56 5.72 6.71
N VAL A 5 10.51 6.21 7.35
CA VAL A 5 10.62 7.26 8.36
C VAL A 5 11.04 6.65 9.71
N PRO A 6 12.10 7.14 10.37
CA PRO A 6 12.50 6.64 11.69
C PRO A 6 11.39 6.74 12.74
N VAL A 7 11.27 5.74 13.62
CA VAL A 7 10.32 5.75 14.75
C VAL A 7 10.52 6.95 15.69
N ALA A 8 11.74 7.50 15.78
CA ALA A 8 12.01 8.73 16.54
C ALA A 8 11.22 9.95 16.04
N GLU A 9 10.77 9.92 14.78
CA GLU A 9 9.99 10.99 14.14
C GLU A 9 8.49 10.66 14.06
N LEU A 10 8.06 9.57 14.70
CA LEU A 10 6.65 9.22 14.78
C LEU A 10 5.87 10.35 15.50
N PRO A 11 4.68 10.76 14.99
CA PRO A 11 3.89 11.79 15.64
C PRO A 11 3.59 11.41 17.09
N LYS A 12 3.78 12.35 18.02
CA LYS A 12 3.62 12.12 19.49
C LYS A 12 2.29 11.50 19.91
N MET A 13 1.23 11.71 19.12
CA MET A 13 -0.10 11.17 19.36
C MET A 13 -0.24 9.67 19.02
N ILE A 14 0.68 9.12 18.22
CA ILE A 14 0.72 7.72 17.83
C ILE A 14 1.71 7.02 18.75
N SER A 15 1.19 6.14 19.60
CA SER A 15 1.99 5.27 20.47
C SER A 15 1.86 3.82 20.03
N LEU A 16 2.95 3.06 20.10
CA LEU A 16 2.95 1.61 19.89
C LEU A 16 3.10 0.89 21.24
N PRO A 17 2.43 -0.25 21.46
CA PRO A 17 1.63 -1.01 20.50
C PRO A 17 0.32 -0.32 20.09
N LEU A 18 -0.02 -0.37 18.80
CA LEU A 18 -1.33 0.05 18.30
C LEU A 18 -2.32 -1.08 18.56
N THR A 19 -3.12 -0.94 19.62
CA THR A 19 -4.18 -1.89 19.97
C THR A 19 -5.37 -1.74 19.03
N ASN A 20 -6.20 -2.79 18.92
CA ASN A 20 -7.34 -2.89 17.99
C ASN A 20 -6.91 -2.88 16.50
N CYS A 21 -5.63 -3.10 16.22
CA CYS A 21 -5.11 -3.35 14.88
C CYS A 21 -4.62 -4.79 14.83
N HIS A 22 -5.50 -5.69 14.39
CA HIS A 22 -5.17 -7.07 14.08
C HIS A 22 -4.49 -7.11 12.71
N TYR A 23 -3.22 -7.51 12.62
CA TYR A 23 -2.52 -7.46 11.34
C TYR A 23 -1.80 -8.78 11.02
N CYS A 24 -1.78 -9.13 9.73
CA CYS A 24 -1.06 -10.27 9.18
C CYS A 24 -0.28 -9.76 7.97
N SER A 25 1.02 -10.01 7.91
CA SER A 25 1.87 -9.57 6.80
C SER A 25 2.85 -10.63 6.33
N ASN A 26 3.49 -10.42 5.17
CA ASN A 26 4.55 -11.27 4.64
C ASN A 26 5.77 -11.43 5.58
N TYR A 27 5.81 -10.72 6.71
CA TYR A 27 6.85 -10.83 7.73
C TYR A 27 6.34 -11.26 9.12
N THR A 28 5.02 -11.40 9.32
CA THR A 28 4.52 -11.83 10.64
C THR A 28 4.70 -13.33 10.84
N PRO A 29 4.90 -13.79 12.09
CA PRO A 29 4.87 -15.22 12.40
C PRO A 29 3.56 -15.87 11.93
N ASP A 30 3.66 -17.07 11.36
CA ASP A 30 2.53 -17.90 10.91
C ASP A 30 1.56 -17.20 9.93
N HIS A 31 2.03 -16.23 9.14
CA HIS A 31 1.20 -15.53 8.16
C HIS A 31 0.67 -16.46 7.06
N GLU A 32 1.42 -17.52 6.73
CA GLU A 32 1.01 -18.57 5.78
C GLU A 32 -0.19 -19.39 6.29
N LYS A 33 -0.48 -19.31 7.59
CA LYS A 33 -1.66 -19.91 8.24
C LYS A 33 -2.76 -18.87 8.51
N GLY A 34 -2.57 -17.61 8.11
CA GLY A 34 -3.54 -16.54 8.31
C GLY A 34 -3.69 -16.09 9.76
N VAL A 35 -2.62 -16.15 10.54
CA VAL A 35 -2.63 -15.75 11.95
C VAL A 35 -2.42 -14.24 12.08
N PHE A 36 -3.47 -13.52 12.47
CA PHE A 36 -3.38 -12.11 12.82
C PHE A 36 -2.67 -11.93 14.16
N GLN A 37 -1.79 -10.94 14.23
CA GLN A 37 -1.21 -10.44 15.47
C GLN A 37 -2.15 -9.40 16.08
N ASP A 38 -2.39 -9.45 17.40
CA ASP A 38 -3.43 -8.62 18.05
C ASP A 38 -3.11 -7.13 18.22
N SER A 39 -1.86 -6.74 17.96
CA SER A 39 -1.44 -5.34 18.00
C SER A 39 -0.17 -5.16 17.21
N LEU A 40 -0.02 -3.99 16.59
CA LEU A 40 1.20 -3.63 15.89
C LEU A 40 2.22 -3.01 16.85
N LYS A 41 3.42 -3.57 16.94
CA LYS A 41 4.50 -3.16 17.85
C LYS A 41 5.68 -2.54 17.08
N VAL A 42 6.58 -1.87 17.80
CA VAL A 42 7.85 -1.37 17.23
C VAL A 42 8.68 -2.50 16.61
N SER A 43 8.70 -3.67 17.24
CA SER A 43 9.40 -4.87 16.74
C SER A 43 8.93 -5.34 15.36
N ASP A 44 7.74 -4.91 14.96
CA ASP A 44 7.08 -5.33 13.74
C ASP A 44 7.36 -4.36 12.58
N LEU A 45 8.05 -3.26 12.87
CA LEU A 45 8.47 -2.24 11.92
C LEU A 45 9.86 -2.58 11.37
N SER A 46 10.01 -2.57 10.04
CA SER A 46 11.30 -2.81 9.39
C SER A 46 12.31 -1.75 9.81
N ASP A 47 13.44 -2.18 10.39
CA ASP A 47 14.53 -1.33 10.87
C ASP A 47 14.08 -0.17 11.78
N ASN A 48 13.03 -0.37 12.58
CA ASN A 48 12.39 0.69 13.38
C ASN A 48 11.94 1.90 12.54
N ARG A 49 11.34 1.64 11.37
CA ARG A 49 10.80 2.65 10.46
C ARG A 49 9.32 2.45 10.17
N TRP A 50 8.59 3.55 10.00
CA TRP A 50 7.17 3.57 9.71
C TRP A 50 6.88 4.19 8.34
N GLY A 51 5.65 3.98 7.85
CA GLY A 51 5.12 4.52 6.62
C GLY A 51 3.73 5.14 6.82
N PHE A 52 3.20 5.74 5.77
CA PHE A 52 1.91 6.46 5.80
C PHE A 52 0.73 5.57 6.27
N ASP A 53 0.80 4.27 6.00
CA ASP A 53 -0.21 3.28 6.38
C ASP A 53 -0.41 3.20 7.90
N LEU A 54 0.66 3.31 8.69
CA LEU A 54 0.57 3.37 10.14
C LEU A 54 -0.29 4.55 10.62
N VAL A 55 -0.18 5.69 9.94
CA VAL A 55 -1.00 6.87 10.26
C VAL A 55 -2.46 6.58 9.93
N THR A 56 -2.76 5.97 8.79
CA THR A 56 -4.12 5.53 8.44
C THR A 56 -4.68 4.57 9.50
N TYR A 57 -3.92 3.55 9.90
CA TYR A 57 -4.34 2.56 10.90
C TYR A 57 -4.60 3.20 12.27
N TYR A 58 -3.78 4.18 12.65
CA TYR A 58 -4.01 4.96 13.86
C TYR A 58 -5.37 5.67 13.81
N TYR A 59 -5.70 6.37 12.72
CA TYR A 59 -6.99 7.08 12.64
C TYR A 59 -8.18 6.12 12.64
N LEU A 60 -8.07 4.97 11.96
CA LEU A 60 -9.11 3.93 11.97
C LEU A 60 -9.35 3.36 13.38
N THR A 61 -8.28 3.03 14.11
CA THR A 61 -8.40 2.37 15.42
C THR A 61 -8.63 3.35 16.57
N GLN A 62 -8.07 4.56 16.50
CA GLN A 62 -8.08 5.51 17.60
C GLN A 62 -9.10 6.62 17.46
N VAL A 63 -9.33 7.14 16.26
CA VAL A 63 -10.27 8.24 16.04
C VAL A 63 -11.64 7.71 15.67
N ALA A 64 -11.70 6.77 14.71
CA ALA A 64 -12.96 6.16 14.30
C ALA A 64 -13.41 4.99 15.20
N LYS A 65 -12.50 4.42 16.01
CA LYS A 65 -12.76 3.33 16.97
C LYS A 65 -13.26 2.03 16.32
N TYR A 66 -12.50 1.51 15.35
CA TYR A 66 -12.72 0.18 14.77
C TYR A 66 -11.75 -0.87 15.32
N ASP A 67 -12.22 -2.12 15.40
CA ASP A 67 -11.34 -3.28 15.33
C ASP A 67 -10.93 -3.47 13.87
N LEU A 68 -9.68 -3.12 13.57
CA LEU A 68 -9.12 -3.12 12.23
C LEU A 68 -8.40 -4.44 11.96
N TYR A 69 -8.72 -5.09 10.85
CA TYR A 69 -7.99 -6.23 10.32
C TYR A 69 -7.19 -5.81 9.08
N VAL A 70 -5.87 -6.00 9.11
CA VAL A 70 -4.94 -5.62 8.03
C VAL A 70 -4.26 -6.85 7.47
N MET A 71 -4.43 -7.09 6.17
CA MET A 71 -3.63 -8.06 5.41
C MET A 71 -2.63 -7.27 4.57
N LYS A 72 -1.33 -7.43 4.83
CA LYS A 72 -0.29 -6.59 4.21
C LYS A 72 0.78 -7.43 3.50
N CYS A 73 1.08 -7.06 2.26
CA CYS A 73 2.27 -7.51 1.56
C CYS A 73 2.96 -6.26 1.00
N SER A 74 4.23 -6.07 1.30
CA SER A 74 5.00 -4.91 0.83
C SER A 74 6.48 -5.25 0.81
N GLU A 75 7.19 -4.82 -0.22
CA GLU A 75 8.64 -4.94 -0.33
C GLU A 75 9.21 -3.76 -1.12
N GLY A 76 10.23 -3.11 -0.56
CA GLY A 76 10.88 -1.97 -1.17
C GLY A 76 11.67 -2.31 -2.45
N GLY A 77 11.69 -1.37 -3.40
CA GLY A 77 12.43 -1.50 -4.65
C GLY A 77 11.77 -2.44 -5.67
N THR A 78 10.47 -2.70 -5.55
CA THR A 78 9.76 -3.66 -6.41
C THR A 78 8.93 -2.97 -7.47
N SER A 79 8.86 -3.60 -8.65
CA SER A 79 8.06 -3.16 -9.78
C SER A 79 6.81 -4.01 -9.97
N VAL A 80 5.88 -3.49 -10.77
CA VAL A 80 4.79 -4.27 -11.32
C VAL A 80 5.29 -5.13 -12.46
N ALA A 81 6.02 -4.56 -13.41
CA ALA A 81 6.54 -5.30 -14.56
C ALA A 81 7.73 -6.20 -14.19
N PRO A 82 7.85 -7.44 -14.74
CA PRO A 82 9.03 -8.30 -14.54
C PRO A 82 10.35 -7.67 -15.03
N THR A 83 10.26 -6.72 -15.95
CA THR A 83 11.42 -6.00 -16.51
C THR A 83 11.82 -4.77 -15.68
N GLY A 84 11.08 -4.45 -14.63
CA GLY A 84 11.38 -3.34 -13.71
C GLY A 84 12.30 -3.76 -12.56
N GLU A 85 12.38 -2.92 -11.52
CA GLU A 85 13.21 -3.19 -10.35
C GLU A 85 12.66 -4.37 -9.51
N GLY A 86 13.49 -5.37 -9.20
CA GLY A 86 13.07 -6.63 -8.57
C GLY A 86 13.25 -6.73 -7.05
N GLY A 87 13.18 -5.63 -6.33
CA GLY A 87 13.42 -5.61 -4.88
C GLY A 87 14.89 -5.82 -4.51
N HIS A 88 15.16 -6.05 -3.22
CA HIS A 88 16.55 -6.10 -2.72
C HIS A 88 17.38 -7.24 -3.31
N GLN A 89 16.72 -8.36 -3.65
CA GLN A 89 17.37 -9.51 -4.28
C GLN A 89 17.31 -9.46 -5.82
N GLY A 90 16.59 -8.49 -6.40
CA GLY A 90 16.53 -8.29 -7.86
C GLY A 90 15.62 -9.25 -8.62
N HIS A 91 14.65 -9.89 -7.96
CA HIS A 91 13.78 -10.90 -8.57
C HIS A 91 12.28 -10.71 -8.32
N ASN A 92 11.87 -9.93 -7.31
CA ASN A 92 10.50 -9.89 -6.82
C ASN A 92 9.65 -8.81 -7.50
N HIS A 93 8.48 -9.21 -8.02
CA HIS A 93 7.58 -8.32 -8.76
C HIS A 93 6.09 -8.57 -8.45
N TRP A 94 5.25 -7.58 -8.73
CA TRP A 94 3.79 -7.65 -8.54
C TRP A 94 3.01 -8.16 -9.75
N THR A 95 3.70 -8.52 -10.84
CA THR A 95 3.11 -8.89 -12.14
C THR A 95 2.04 -9.98 -12.08
N THR A 96 1.08 -9.92 -13.01
CA THR A 96 0.18 -11.03 -13.36
C THR A 96 0.79 -12.04 -14.32
N GLU A 97 1.89 -11.67 -14.99
CA GLU A 97 2.65 -12.49 -15.94
C GLU A 97 3.63 -13.41 -15.18
N ILE A 98 3.09 -14.31 -14.36
CA ILE A 98 3.86 -15.15 -13.41
C ILE A 98 4.88 -16.03 -14.13
N ASP A 99 4.59 -16.45 -15.37
CA ASP A 99 5.45 -17.25 -16.21
C ASP A 99 6.68 -16.52 -16.74
N GLN A 100 6.70 -15.18 -16.67
CA GLN A 100 7.87 -14.36 -17.00
C GLN A 100 8.84 -14.20 -15.83
N LEU A 101 8.52 -14.72 -14.64
CA LEU A 101 9.40 -14.70 -13.48
C LEU A 101 10.34 -15.91 -13.48
N ASP A 102 11.56 -15.73 -12.94
CA ASP A 102 12.52 -16.82 -12.74
C ASP A 102 11.95 -17.97 -11.90
N SER A 103 11.04 -17.65 -10.97
CA SER A 103 10.33 -18.59 -10.11
C SER A 103 9.00 -17.99 -9.65
N PRO A 104 7.92 -18.80 -9.53
CA PRO A 104 6.67 -18.35 -8.91
C PRO A 104 6.83 -17.81 -7.49
N SER A 105 7.89 -18.22 -6.77
CA SER A 105 8.20 -17.68 -5.43
C SER A 105 8.49 -16.18 -5.44
N ASN A 106 8.90 -15.65 -6.60
CA ASN A 106 9.24 -14.24 -6.76
C ASN A 106 8.01 -13.37 -7.08
N SER A 107 6.81 -13.96 -7.10
CA SER A 107 5.57 -13.21 -7.27
C SER A 107 5.05 -12.70 -5.92
N LEU A 108 5.13 -11.38 -5.74
CA LEU A 108 4.50 -10.70 -4.60
C LEU A 108 2.98 -10.76 -4.68
N LEU A 109 2.42 -10.86 -5.88
CA LEU A 109 1.00 -11.04 -6.11
C LEU A 109 0.51 -12.40 -5.59
N LEU A 110 1.24 -13.49 -5.86
CA LEU A 110 0.92 -14.82 -5.31
C LEU A 110 1.12 -14.88 -3.80
N GLN A 111 2.17 -14.25 -3.27
CA GLN A 111 2.37 -14.13 -1.81
C GLN A 111 1.19 -13.38 -1.17
N PHE A 112 0.76 -12.26 -1.75
CA PHE A 112 -0.37 -11.50 -1.22
C PHE A 112 -1.68 -12.28 -1.31
N LYS A 113 -1.93 -12.98 -2.43
CA LYS A 113 -3.07 -13.89 -2.57
C LYS A 113 -3.08 -14.93 -1.44
N GLN A 114 -1.94 -15.58 -1.18
CA GLN A 114 -1.84 -16.59 -0.12
C GLN A 114 -2.17 -16.00 1.26
N ILE A 115 -1.68 -14.80 1.58
CA ILE A 115 -1.99 -14.12 2.84
C ILE A 115 -3.50 -13.87 2.94
N ILE A 116 -4.11 -13.33 1.88
CA ILE A 116 -5.56 -13.05 1.83
C ILE A 116 -6.35 -14.34 2.05
N GLU A 117 -6.09 -15.39 1.25
CA GLU A 117 -6.83 -16.65 1.33
C GLU A 117 -6.65 -17.32 2.71
N ALA A 118 -5.44 -17.30 3.27
CA ALA A 118 -5.17 -17.88 4.58
C ALA A 118 -5.89 -17.09 5.69
N CYS A 119 -5.83 -15.75 5.68
CA CYS A 119 -6.51 -14.91 6.65
C CYS A 119 -8.03 -15.06 6.58
N MET A 120 -8.60 -15.01 5.38
CA MET A 120 -10.05 -15.16 5.17
C MET A 120 -10.55 -16.54 5.61
N LYS A 121 -9.72 -17.59 5.44
CA LYS A 121 -10.04 -18.95 5.90
C LYS A 121 -9.90 -19.14 7.41
N ASN A 122 -8.87 -18.53 8.01
CA ASN A 122 -8.53 -18.72 9.43
C ASN A 122 -9.29 -17.76 10.35
N ALA A 123 -9.77 -16.63 9.83
CA ALA A 123 -10.52 -15.68 10.62
C ALA A 123 -11.75 -16.37 11.21
N GLN A 124 -11.82 -16.40 12.54
CA GLN A 124 -12.98 -16.90 13.27
C GLN A 124 -14.24 -16.05 13.01
N GLN A 125 -14.03 -14.82 12.53
CA GLN A 125 -15.05 -13.88 12.10
C GLN A 125 -15.05 -13.82 10.57
N ASN A 126 -16.22 -13.76 9.94
CA ASN A 126 -16.34 -13.51 8.51
C ASN A 126 -15.82 -12.09 8.21
N LEU A 127 -14.56 -11.98 7.76
CA LEU A 127 -13.97 -10.71 7.37
C LEU A 127 -14.65 -10.19 6.10
N ASP A 128 -15.01 -8.92 6.11
CA ASP A 128 -15.47 -8.19 4.93
C ASP A 128 -14.38 -7.21 4.50
N VAL A 129 -13.77 -7.45 3.34
CA VAL A 129 -12.68 -6.61 2.82
C VAL A 129 -13.26 -5.29 2.31
N LYS A 130 -12.99 -4.23 3.07
CA LYS A 130 -13.56 -2.90 2.81
C LYS A 130 -12.82 -2.12 1.73
N ALA A 131 -11.49 -2.20 1.70
CA ALA A 131 -10.65 -1.46 0.77
C ALA A 131 -9.28 -2.11 0.62
N MET A 132 -8.57 -1.74 -0.44
CA MET A 132 -7.14 -1.98 -0.63
C MET A 132 -6.39 -0.65 -0.62
N ILE A 133 -5.20 -0.63 -0.03
CA ILE A 133 -4.29 0.51 -0.08
C ILE A 133 -3.09 0.08 -0.92
N TRP A 134 -2.73 0.88 -1.92
CA TRP A 134 -1.62 0.64 -2.81
C TRP A 134 -0.70 1.86 -2.87
N HIS A 135 0.60 1.66 -2.79
CA HIS A 135 1.55 2.71 -3.10
C HIS A 135 2.85 2.09 -3.62
N GLN A 136 3.08 2.32 -4.90
CA GLN A 136 4.21 1.85 -5.68
C GLN A 136 4.20 2.64 -6.99
N GLY A 137 5.35 2.78 -7.61
CA GLY A 137 5.51 3.21 -9.02
C GLY A 137 6.98 3.42 -9.38
N GLU A 138 7.79 3.72 -8.37
CA GLU A 138 9.22 3.98 -8.46
C GLU A 138 10.00 2.85 -9.17
N GLY A 139 9.61 1.59 -8.94
CA GLY A 139 10.26 0.42 -9.53
C GLY A 139 10.04 0.25 -11.04
N ASP A 140 9.01 0.90 -11.61
CA ASP A 140 8.67 0.82 -13.03
C ASP A 140 9.14 2.04 -13.84
N ARG A 141 9.93 2.93 -13.23
CA ARG A 141 10.44 4.15 -13.89
C ARG A 141 11.25 3.84 -15.15
N ALA A 142 11.14 4.70 -16.16
CA ALA A 142 11.79 4.54 -17.45
C ALA A 142 13.33 4.59 -17.37
N SER A 143 13.88 5.29 -16.37
CA SER A 143 15.32 5.31 -16.12
C SER A 143 15.88 3.97 -15.65
N PHE A 144 15.02 3.06 -15.17
CA PHE A 144 15.37 1.68 -14.88
C PHE A 144 15.00 0.77 -16.06
N SER A 145 13.74 0.83 -16.51
CA SER A 145 13.24 0.06 -17.65
C SER A 145 12.19 0.85 -18.42
N GLN A 146 12.51 1.24 -19.66
CA GLN A 146 11.59 1.95 -20.53
C GLN A 146 10.33 1.11 -20.83
N GLU A 147 10.50 -0.21 -20.96
CA GLU A 147 9.41 -1.15 -21.21
C GLU A 147 8.45 -1.23 -20.02
N ALA A 148 8.97 -1.27 -18.79
CA ALA A 148 8.14 -1.26 -17.59
C ALA A 148 7.27 0.01 -17.52
N ALA A 149 7.88 1.19 -17.75
CA ALA A 149 7.17 2.46 -17.75
C ALA A 149 6.09 2.53 -18.84
N ASP A 150 6.38 2.04 -20.04
CA ASP A 150 5.44 2.07 -21.17
C ASP A 150 4.22 1.17 -20.96
N HIS A 151 4.37 0.08 -20.19
CA HIS A 151 3.29 -0.88 -19.90
C HIS A 151 2.66 -0.71 -18.51
N TYR A 152 3.12 0.27 -17.71
CA TYR A 152 2.69 0.44 -16.31
C TYR A 152 1.16 0.46 -16.13
N TYR A 153 0.45 1.22 -16.96
CA TYR A 153 -1.02 1.30 -16.96
C TYR A 153 -1.68 -0.08 -17.09
N GLN A 154 -1.24 -0.89 -18.06
CA GLN A 154 -1.86 -2.20 -18.32
C GLN A 154 -1.54 -3.18 -17.20
N ASN A 155 -0.27 -3.20 -16.76
CA ASN A 155 0.20 -4.10 -15.74
C ASN A 155 -0.45 -3.81 -14.38
N LEU A 156 -0.50 -2.54 -13.97
CA LEU A 156 -1.12 -2.16 -12.69
C LEU A 156 -2.64 -2.42 -12.70
N LYS A 157 -3.32 -2.13 -13.82
CA LYS A 157 -4.75 -2.44 -13.97
C LYS A 157 -5.02 -3.95 -13.82
N ALA A 158 -4.17 -4.80 -14.40
CA ALA A 158 -4.27 -6.25 -14.25
C ALA A 158 -4.06 -6.71 -12.79
N VAL A 159 -3.12 -6.08 -12.06
CA VAL A 159 -2.92 -6.33 -10.62
C VAL A 159 -4.16 -5.96 -9.80
N PHE A 160 -4.76 -4.78 -10.04
CA PHE A 160 -5.98 -4.36 -9.35
C PHE A 160 -7.15 -5.31 -9.61
N GLU A 161 -7.34 -5.73 -10.87
CA GLU A 161 -8.34 -6.73 -11.22
C GLU A 161 -8.08 -8.09 -10.54
N ALA A 162 -6.82 -8.51 -10.42
CA ALA A 162 -6.46 -9.74 -9.72
C ALA A 162 -6.77 -9.65 -8.21
N CYS A 163 -6.40 -8.55 -7.56
CA CYS A 163 -6.68 -8.32 -6.14
C CYS A 163 -8.20 -8.31 -5.85
N ARG A 164 -8.99 -7.65 -6.70
CA ARG A 164 -10.46 -7.68 -6.65
C ARG A 164 -11.03 -9.11 -6.76
N LYS A 165 -10.47 -9.92 -7.66
CA LYS A 165 -10.85 -11.34 -7.79
C LYS A 165 -10.48 -12.15 -6.56
N PHE A 166 -9.34 -11.91 -5.92
CA PHE A 166 -8.92 -12.65 -4.71
C PHE A 166 -9.91 -12.51 -3.56
N VAL A 167 -10.53 -11.33 -3.44
CA VAL A 167 -11.54 -11.06 -2.40
C VAL A 167 -12.98 -11.21 -2.88
N GLY A 168 -13.19 -11.58 -4.16
CA GLY A 168 -14.51 -11.74 -4.76
C GLY A 168 -15.33 -10.45 -4.88
N LYS A 169 -14.67 -9.29 -4.94
CA LYS A 169 -15.31 -7.97 -4.93
C LYS A 169 -14.83 -7.14 -6.13
N PRO A 170 -15.56 -7.14 -7.26
CA PRO A 170 -15.13 -6.48 -8.50
C PRO A 170 -15.10 -4.94 -8.39
N ASP A 171 -15.81 -4.38 -7.42
CA ASP A 171 -15.91 -2.97 -7.04
C ASP A 171 -15.14 -2.69 -5.74
N LEU A 172 -14.10 -3.47 -5.41
CA LEU A 172 -13.28 -3.17 -4.23
C LEU A 172 -12.64 -1.78 -4.41
N PRO A 173 -12.85 -0.85 -3.47
CA PRO A 173 -12.20 0.45 -3.48
C PRO A 173 -10.70 0.31 -3.26
N ILE A 174 -9.91 0.98 -4.10
CA ILE A 174 -8.46 0.97 -4.08
C ILE A 174 -7.98 2.40 -3.88
N PHE A 175 -7.24 2.64 -2.81
CA PHE A 175 -6.69 3.96 -2.48
C PHE A 175 -5.20 3.99 -2.75
N CYS A 176 -4.78 4.95 -3.55
CA CYS A 176 -3.42 5.13 -4.04
C CYS A 176 -2.85 6.49 -3.65
N GLY A 177 -1.54 6.66 -3.88
CA GLY A 177 -0.91 7.98 -3.93
C GLY A 177 0.12 8.04 -5.04
N THR A 178 0.26 9.21 -5.66
CA THR A 178 1.31 9.43 -6.66
C THR A 178 2.71 9.39 -6.03
N VAL A 179 3.74 9.19 -6.85
CA VAL A 179 5.13 9.42 -6.43
C VAL A 179 5.38 10.94 -6.40
N SER A 180 6.09 11.43 -5.40
CA SER A 180 6.47 12.86 -5.36
C SER A 180 7.30 13.25 -6.58
N HIS A 181 7.01 14.42 -7.16
CA HIS A 181 7.83 14.98 -8.24
C HIS A 181 9.22 15.43 -7.75
N ASN A 182 9.41 15.51 -6.42
CA ASN A 182 10.72 15.76 -5.82
C ASN A 182 11.59 14.49 -5.75
N SER A 183 11.03 13.31 -6.03
CA SER A 183 11.76 12.03 -5.96
C SER A 183 12.60 11.83 -7.21
N GLU A 184 13.84 11.37 -7.05
CA GLU A 184 14.68 10.94 -8.17
C GLU A 184 14.12 9.68 -8.88
N GLN A 185 13.14 9.02 -8.28
CA GLN A 185 12.42 7.88 -8.88
C GLN A 185 11.07 8.26 -9.49
N TYR A 186 10.72 9.56 -9.52
CA TYR A 186 9.54 10.02 -10.24
C TYR A 186 9.63 9.70 -11.73
N ASP A 187 8.52 9.23 -12.30
CA ASP A 187 8.38 9.04 -13.73
C ASP A 187 6.99 9.52 -14.21
N PRO A 188 6.92 10.46 -15.18
CA PRO A 188 5.65 11.01 -15.65
C PRO A 188 4.80 10.01 -16.44
N LYS A 189 5.40 8.98 -17.06
CA LYS A 189 4.62 7.93 -17.75
C LYS A 189 3.95 7.01 -16.74
N VAL A 190 4.67 6.63 -15.69
CA VAL A 190 4.14 5.83 -14.57
C VAL A 190 2.98 6.58 -13.90
N GLU A 191 3.17 7.86 -13.56
CA GLU A 191 2.11 8.69 -12.98
C GLU A 191 0.90 8.81 -13.93
N ALA A 192 1.13 9.11 -15.22
CA ALA A 192 0.05 9.17 -16.20
C ALA A 192 -0.72 7.84 -16.32
N GLY A 193 -0.04 6.71 -16.17
CA GLY A 193 -0.66 5.39 -16.12
C GLY A 193 -1.58 5.22 -14.92
N LEU A 194 -1.11 5.57 -13.71
CA LEU A 194 -1.91 5.53 -12.49
C LEU A 194 -3.14 6.44 -12.58
N LEU A 195 -2.96 7.70 -13.01
CA LEU A 195 -4.05 8.66 -13.13
C LEU A 195 -5.06 8.28 -14.21
N LYS A 196 -4.62 7.61 -15.28
CA LYS A 196 -5.52 7.05 -16.28
C LYS A 196 -6.41 5.96 -15.70
N ILE A 197 -5.89 5.09 -14.83
CA ILE A 197 -6.71 4.07 -14.15
C ILE A 197 -7.78 4.77 -13.30
N ALA A 198 -7.41 5.74 -12.46
CA ALA A 198 -8.35 6.47 -11.62
C ALA A 198 -9.47 7.16 -12.42
N ASN A 199 -9.13 7.75 -13.58
CA ASN A 199 -10.12 8.36 -14.46
C ASN A 199 -11.07 7.35 -15.14
N GLU A 200 -10.66 6.09 -15.32
CA GLU A 200 -11.47 5.03 -15.94
C GLU A 200 -12.24 4.18 -14.94
N ASP A 201 -11.80 4.13 -13.68
CA ASP A 201 -12.28 3.24 -12.63
C ASP A 201 -12.68 4.04 -11.40
N ALA A 202 -13.99 4.21 -11.20
CA ALA A 202 -14.54 5.06 -10.15
C ALA A 202 -14.24 4.57 -8.72
N ASP A 203 -13.82 3.32 -8.57
CA ASP A 203 -13.43 2.73 -7.28
C ASP A 203 -11.90 2.80 -7.07
N VAL A 204 -11.15 3.53 -7.91
CA VAL A 204 -9.71 3.79 -7.73
C VAL A 204 -9.51 5.27 -7.43
N HIS A 205 -9.05 5.57 -6.23
CA HIS A 205 -8.90 6.94 -5.72
C HIS A 205 -7.43 7.26 -5.49
N VAL A 206 -6.88 8.25 -6.21
CA VAL A 206 -5.44 8.57 -6.12
C VAL A 206 -5.24 9.89 -5.39
N VAL A 207 -4.61 9.84 -4.21
CA VAL A 207 -4.16 11.04 -3.49
C VAL A 207 -2.99 11.69 -4.22
N ASP A 208 -3.12 12.98 -4.52
CA ASP A 208 -2.05 13.77 -5.11
C ASP A 208 -0.93 14.03 -4.10
N MET A 209 0.23 13.43 -4.37
CA MET A 209 1.45 13.55 -3.58
C MET A 209 2.58 14.24 -4.35
N GLN A 210 2.29 14.92 -5.48
CA GLN A 210 3.32 15.52 -6.34
C GLN A 210 4.26 16.47 -5.58
N ASN A 211 3.73 17.17 -4.57
CA ASN A 211 4.45 18.14 -3.74
C ASN A 211 4.97 17.54 -2.42
N GLY A 212 4.91 16.22 -2.26
CA GLY A 212 5.41 15.55 -1.06
C GLY A 212 6.90 15.82 -0.85
N THR A 213 7.27 16.20 0.35
CA THR A 213 8.66 16.37 0.80
C THR A 213 9.27 15.03 1.20
N LEU A 214 10.60 14.92 1.06
CA LEU A 214 11.32 13.66 1.16
C LEU A 214 12.39 13.70 2.27
N LEU A 215 12.60 12.54 2.88
CA LEU A 215 13.63 12.29 3.91
C LEU A 215 15.02 12.16 3.27
N ASP A 216 15.05 11.52 2.12
CA ASP A 216 16.20 11.31 1.27
C ASP A 216 15.81 11.62 -0.19
N GLN A 217 16.59 11.19 -1.17
CA GLN A 217 16.31 11.45 -2.58
C GLN A 217 15.08 10.68 -3.14
N PHE A 218 14.48 9.76 -2.37
CA PHE A 218 13.40 8.88 -2.84
C PHE A 218 12.16 8.90 -1.96
N HIS A 219 12.34 8.80 -0.64
CA HIS A 219 11.29 8.38 0.28
C HIS A 219 10.66 9.56 1.02
N PHE A 220 9.35 9.52 1.23
CA PHE A 220 8.63 10.54 1.99
C PHE A 220 9.23 10.77 3.38
N ASP A 221 9.29 12.05 3.75
CA ASP A 221 9.62 12.47 5.12
C ASP A 221 8.44 12.23 6.09
N PRO A 222 8.60 12.51 7.40
CA PRO A 222 7.49 12.39 8.35
C PRO A 222 6.28 13.24 7.97
N LYS A 223 6.49 14.45 7.46
CA LYS A 223 5.42 15.40 7.13
C LYS A 223 4.52 14.84 6.03
N SER A 224 5.13 14.35 4.95
CA SER A 224 4.43 13.78 3.80
C SER A 224 3.80 12.44 4.13
N SER A 225 4.47 11.61 4.94
CA SER A 225 3.89 10.36 5.43
C SER A 225 2.63 10.58 6.28
N VAL A 226 2.64 11.60 7.16
CA VAL A 226 1.43 11.98 7.93
C VAL A 226 0.33 12.53 7.03
N TYR A 227 0.68 13.43 6.11
CA TYR A 227 -0.29 13.99 5.17
C TYR A 227 -0.96 12.89 4.35
N PHE A 228 -0.17 11.97 3.78
CA PHE A 228 -0.68 10.89 2.94
C PHE A 228 -1.60 9.95 3.72
N GLY A 229 -1.20 9.51 4.92
CA GLY A 229 -2.04 8.62 5.74
C GLY A 229 -3.36 9.27 6.17
N LYS A 230 -3.35 10.57 6.49
CA LYS A 230 -4.58 11.34 6.77
C LYS A 230 -5.45 11.48 5.54
N ALA A 231 -4.86 11.72 4.37
CA ALA A 231 -5.59 11.85 3.12
C ALA A 231 -6.29 10.52 2.77
N ILE A 232 -5.60 9.38 2.87
CA ILE A 232 -6.20 8.05 2.69
C ILE A 232 -7.35 7.82 3.68
N TYR A 233 -7.15 8.11 4.97
CA TYR A 233 -8.23 7.99 5.96
C TYR A 233 -9.46 8.84 5.61
N ASN A 234 -9.25 10.10 5.22
CA ASN A 234 -10.35 10.97 4.85
C ASN A 234 -11.00 10.53 3.51
N SER A 235 -10.25 9.96 2.57
CA SER A 235 -10.80 9.39 1.34
C SER A 235 -11.70 8.19 1.64
N LEU A 236 -11.35 7.32 2.59
CA LEU A 236 -12.23 6.24 3.04
C LEU A 236 -13.59 6.76 3.55
N ILE A 237 -13.63 7.95 4.16
CA ILE A 237 -14.87 8.60 4.61
C ILE A 237 -15.64 9.19 3.41
N ASN A 238 -14.94 9.90 2.52
CA ASN A 238 -15.56 10.54 1.36
C ASN A 238 -16.26 9.52 0.46
N GLU A 239 -15.67 8.33 0.30
CA GLU A 239 -16.20 7.23 -0.49
C GLU A 239 -17.15 6.33 0.32
N HIS A 240 -17.56 6.76 1.51
CA HIS A 240 -18.52 6.07 2.38
C HIS A 240 -18.11 4.62 2.75
N ILE A 241 -16.81 4.33 2.77
CA ILE A 241 -16.28 3.02 3.18
C ILE A 241 -16.35 2.85 4.70
N ILE A 242 -16.16 3.97 5.41
CA ILE A 242 -16.32 4.06 6.86
C ILE A 242 -17.17 5.29 7.21
N ASP A 243 -17.88 5.22 8.34
CA ASP A 243 -18.63 6.34 8.90
C ASP A 243 -17.87 6.90 10.11
N ALA A 244 -17.12 7.97 9.87
CA ALA A 244 -16.21 8.56 10.86
C ALA A 244 -15.99 10.05 10.60
N PRO A 245 -15.58 10.84 11.61
CA PRO A 245 -15.25 12.25 11.39
C PRO A 245 -13.95 12.40 10.59
N ARG A 246 -13.94 13.33 9.64
CA ARG A 246 -12.71 13.72 8.94
C ARG A 246 -11.70 14.34 9.92
N VAL A 247 -10.43 14.13 9.64
CA VAL A 247 -9.33 14.75 10.38
C VAL A 247 -8.70 15.86 9.56
N ASP A 248 -8.18 16.89 10.24
CA ASP A 248 -7.46 17.96 9.55
C ASP A 248 -6.16 17.41 8.93
N GLY A 249 -6.11 17.43 7.61
CA GLY A 249 -4.97 17.02 6.79
C GLY A 249 -4.56 18.08 5.77
N GLY A 250 -5.13 19.29 5.83
CA GLY A 250 -5.05 20.27 4.74
C GLY A 250 -5.92 19.91 3.53
N GLU A 251 -5.90 20.77 2.51
CA GLU A 251 -6.54 20.46 1.22
C GLU A 251 -5.67 19.46 0.46
N TYR A 252 -6.25 18.31 0.12
CA TYR A 252 -5.63 17.30 -0.73
C TYR A 252 -6.51 17.06 -1.94
N ARG A 253 -5.88 16.87 -3.10
CA ARG A 253 -6.56 16.51 -4.33
C ARG A 253 -6.62 14.99 -4.43
N VAL A 254 -7.78 14.48 -4.82
CA VAL A 254 -7.98 13.08 -5.18
C VAL A 254 -8.41 13.05 -6.64
N TYR A 255 -7.79 12.18 -7.43
CA TYR A 255 -8.17 11.86 -8.80
C TYR A 255 -9.04 10.63 -8.83
#